data_AF-A0A1C4YY95-F1
#
_entry.id   AF-A0A1C4YY95-F1
#
_cell.length_a   1.000
_cell.length_b   1.000
_cell.length_c   1.000
_cell.angle_alpha   90.00
_cell.angle_beta   90.00
_cell.angle_gamma   90.00
#
_symmetry.space_group_name_H-M   'P 1'
#
loop_
_entity.id
_entity.type
_entity.pdbx_description
1 polymer ?
#
loop_
_entity_poly.entity_id
_entity_poly.type
_entity_poly.pdbx_seq_one_letter_code
_entity_poly.pdbx_strand_id
1 'polypeptide(L)' 'MTTPELSGATWRKSTRSGSNADCVEVAETARAVGVRDSKDPAGPVLAFDRRAWTAFVAGLPGRA' A
#
# COMPACT_ATOMS: atom_id res chain seq x y z
N MET A 1 8.13 18.12 0.61
CA MET A 1 7.54 16.76 0.62
C MET A 1 7.56 16.27 -0.81
N THR A 2 8.49 15.39 -1.15
CA THR A 2 8.56 14.80 -2.50
C THR A 2 7.60 13.62 -2.51
N THR A 3 6.58 13.66 -3.36
CA THR A 3 5.67 12.53 -3.53
C THR A 3 6.51 11.33 -4.01
N PRO A 4 6.50 10.19 -3.30
CA PRO A 4 7.26 9.03 -3.73
C PRO A 4 6.77 8.52 -5.09
N GLU A 5 7.70 8.34 -6.04
CA GLU A 5 7.39 7.85 -7.39
C GLU A 5 6.93 6.38 -7.35
N LEU A 6 5.71 6.16 -7.84
CA LEU A 6 5.07 4.84 -7.98
C LEU A 6 4.83 4.45 -9.45
N SER A 7 5.40 5.23 -10.37
CA SER A 7 5.37 4.97 -11.81
C SER A 7 5.95 3.58 -12.12
N GLY A 8 5.17 2.73 -12.80
CA GLY A 8 5.56 1.35 -13.12
C GLY A 8 5.45 0.34 -11.97
N ALA A 9 4.86 0.72 -10.83
CA ALA A 9 4.71 -0.20 -9.70
C ALA A 9 3.72 -1.34 -10.02
N THR A 10 4.08 -2.57 -9.63
CA THR A 10 3.19 -3.73 -9.76
C THR A 10 2.26 -3.79 -8.54
N TRP A 11 0.97 -3.54 -8.79
CA TRP A 11 -0.07 -3.54 -7.76
C TRP A 11 -0.52 -4.96 -7.44
N ARG A 12 -0.60 -5.26 -6.14
CA ARG A 12 -1.10 -6.52 -5.61
C ARG A 12 -2.31 -6.26 -4.74
N LYS A 13 -3.45 -6.84 -5.11
CA LYS A 13 -4.66 -6.80 -4.30
C LYS A 13 -4.50 -7.68 -3.05
N SER A 14 -4.96 -7.20 -1.90
CA SER A 14 -4.98 -7.99 -0.66
C SER A 14 -5.93 -9.18 -0.77
N THR A 15 -5.55 -10.32 -0.20
CA THR A 15 -6.43 -11.49 -0.09
C THR A 15 -7.59 -11.29 0.88
N ARG A 16 -7.55 -10.21 1.69
CA ARG A 16 -8.65 -9.80 2.57
C ARG A 16 -9.70 -8.95 1.86
N SER A 17 -9.41 -8.49 0.64
CA SER A 17 -10.36 -7.75 -0.19
C SER A 17 -11.46 -8.71 -0.66
N GLY A 18 -12.68 -8.53 -0.17
CA GLY A 18 -13.84 -9.38 -0.48
C GLY A 18 -15.07 -8.57 -0.87
N SER A 19 -16.18 -9.25 -1.17
CA SER A 19 -17.42 -8.59 -1.64
C SER A 19 -17.95 -7.52 -0.68
N ASN A 20 -17.69 -7.66 0.62
CA ASN A 20 -18.24 -6.79 1.66
C ASN A 20 -17.17 -6.09 2.52
N ALA A 21 -15.87 -6.11 2.17
CA ALA A 21 -14.84 -5.52 3.04
C ALA A 21 -13.59 -4.99 2.32
N ASP A 22 -13.14 -3.81 2.80
CA ASP A 22 -11.79 -3.24 2.82
C ASP A 22 -10.86 -3.60 1.67
N CYS A 23 -11.28 -3.22 0.46
CA CYS A 23 -10.54 -3.44 -0.77
C CYS A 23 -9.27 -2.58 -0.81
N VAL A 24 -8.12 -3.19 -0.53
CA VAL A 24 -6.82 -2.52 -0.64
C VAL A 24 -5.89 -3.20 -1.63
N GLU A 25 -5.14 -2.39 -2.38
CA GLU A 25 -3.99 -2.83 -3.15
C GLU A 25 -2.72 -2.18 -2.61
N VAL A 26 -1.63 -2.94 -2.65
CA VAL A 26 -0.31 -2.49 -2.24
C VAL A 26 0.66 -2.71 -3.38
N ALA A 27 1.54 -1.74 -3.62
CA ALA A 27 2.65 -1.88 -4.55
C ALA A 27 3.96 -1.48 -3.87
N GLU A 28 5.00 -2.28 -4.10
CA GLU A 28 6.33 -2.03 -3.57
C GLU A 28 7.25 -1.65 -4.73
N THR A 29 7.92 -0.50 -4.60
CA THR A 29 8.95 -0.05 -5.55
C THR A 29 10.31 0.01 -4.86
N ALA A 30 11.37 0.27 -5.60
CA ALA A 30 12.70 0.42 -5.02
C ALA A 30 12.76 1.48 -3.90
N ARG A 31 11.95 2.54 -3.99
CA ARG A 31 12.01 3.69 -3.07
C ARG A 31 10.79 3.82 -2.15
N ALA A 32 9.64 3.28 -2.55
CA ALA A 32 8.38 3.58 -1.90
C ALA A 32 7.46 2.36 -1.78
N VAL A 33 6.47 2.49 -0.91
CA VAL A 33 5.32 1.59 -0.84
C VAL A 33 4.06 2.42 -1.06
N GLY A 34 3.28 2.05 -2.07
CA GLY A 34 1.99 2.63 -2.39
C GLY A 34 0.85 1.79 -1.82
N VAL A 35 -0.15 2.44 -1.26
CA VAL A 35 -1.41 1.82 -0.82
C VAL A 35 -2.57 2.61 -1.42
N ARG A 36 -3.51 1.90 -2.05
CA ARG A 36 -4.70 2.53 -2.64
C ARG A 36 -5.95 1.66 -2.44
N ASP A 37 -7.11 2.28 -2.63
CA ASP A 37 -8.38 1.58 -2.70
C ASP A 37 -8.46 0.77 -4.00
N SER A 38 -8.75 -0.54 -3.91
CA SER A 38 -8.92 -1.34 -5.13
C SER A 38 -10.17 -0.97 -5.92
N LYS A 39 -11.15 -0.31 -5.30
CA LYS A 39 -12.40 0.11 -5.96
C LYS A 39 -12.22 1.41 -6.75
N ASP A 40 -11.20 2.19 -6.41
CA ASP A 40 -10.81 3.40 -7.14
C ASP A 40 -9.30 3.41 -7.47
N PRO A 41 -8.85 2.62 -8.48
CA PRO A 41 -7.44 2.53 -8.85
C PRO A 41 -6.83 3.85 -9.36
N ALA A 42 -7.67 4.77 -9.83
CA ALA A 42 -7.27 6.08 -10.34
C ALA A 42 -7.32 7.18 -9.26
N GLY A 43 -7.86 6.86 -8.08
CA GLY A 43 -7.94 7.76 -6.95
C GLY A 43 -6.60 8.00 -6.24
N PRO A 44 -6.64 8.72 -5.11
CA PRO A 44 -5.45 9.05 -4.34
C PRO A 44 -4.69 7.81 -3.85
N VAL A 45 -3.36 7.91 -3.89
CA VAL A 45 -2.47 6.85 -3.39
C VAL A 45 -1.73 7.35 -2.16
N LEU A 46 -1.79 6.57 -1.07
CA LEU A 46 -0.93 6.77 0.09
C LEU A 46 0.44 6.20 -0.23
N ALA A 47 1.46 7.06 -0.21
CA ALA A 47 2.82 6.69 -0.57
C ALA A 47 3.74 6.88 0.63
N PHE A 48 4.45 5.82 1.00
CA PHE A 48 5.37 5.79 2.13
C PHE A 48 6.80 5.54 1.65
N ASP A 49 7.78 6.19 2.28
CA ASP A 49 9.17 5.75 2.15
C ASP A 49 9.33 4.31 2.66
N ARG A 50 10.20 3.52 2.02
CA ARG A 50 10.40 2.11 2.39
C ARG A 50 10.73 1.91 3.87
N ARG A 51 11.56 2.79 4.45
CA ARG A 51 11.92 2.74 5.88
C ARG A 51 10.71 3.01 6.79
N ALA A 52 9.87 3.97 6.42
CA ALA A 52 8.67 4.28 7.18
C ALA A 52 7.68 3.12 7.14
N TRP A 53 7.51 2.49 5.96
CA TRP A 53 6.68 1.30 5.81
C TRP A 53 7.17 0.13 6.67
N THR A 54 8.47 -0.16 6.68
CA THR A 54 9.03 -1.22 7.53
C THR A 54 8.79 -0.94 9.01
N ALA A 55 9.01 0.29 9.47
CA ALA A 55 8.76 0.67 10.85
C ALA A 55 7.26 0.54 11.22
N PHE A 56 6.38 0.95 10.32
CA PHE A 56 4.93 0.83 10.49
C PHE A 56 4.51 -0.64 10.68
N VAL A 57 4.94 -1.54 9.79
CA VAL A 57 4.60 -2.97 9.86
C VAL A 57 5.20 -3.63 11.11
N ALA A 58 6.43 -3.28 11.47
CA ALA A 58 7.10 -3.80 12.67
C ALA A 58 6.42 -3.37 13.99
N GLY A 59 5.70 -2.24 13.98
CA GLY A 59 4.95 -1.75 15.13
C GLY A 59 3.56 -2.38 15.29
N LEU A 60 3.10 -3.18 14.34
CA LEU A 60 1.81 -3.86 14.45
C LEU A 60 1.88 -4.99 15.48
N PRO A 61 0.83 -5.19 16.29
CA PRO A 61 0.78 -6.33 17.20
C PRO A 61 0.90 -7.64 16.41
N GLY A 62 1.56 -8.64 17.01
CA GLY A 62 1.59 -9.99 16.46
C GLY A 62 0.17 -10.46 16.16
N ARG A 63 -0.03 -11.09 15.01
CA ARG A 63 -1.33 -11.65 14.63
C ARG A 63 -1.84 -12.55 15.75
N ALA A 64 -3.01 -12.24 16.30
CA ALA A 64 -3.78 -13.14 17.15
C ALA A 64 -4.32 -14.31 16.31
#